data_AF-A0A921B952-F1
#
_entry.id   AF-A0A921B952-F1
#
_cell.length_a   1.000
_cell.length_b   1.000
_cell.length_c   1.000
_cell.angle_alpha   90.00
_cell.angle_beta   90.00
_cell.angle_gamma   90.00
#
_symmetry.space_group_name_H-M   'P 1'
#
loop_
_entity.id
_entity.type
_entity.pdbx_description
1 polymer ?
#
loop_
_entity_poly.entity_id
_entity_poly.type
_entity_poly.pdbx_seq_one_letter_code
_entity_poly.pdbx_strand_id
1 'polypeptide(L)'
;MLIYPGRLWKEIASKFEALGGLNKKARAMQWKILGNAAVTDFEVSERMLLLIPQLLRDFAGLQAKKQVALIGMGSKFELWNIDNWKKKESGKKLREKIYSLTYLLL
;
A
#
# COMPACT_ATOMS: atom_id res chain seq x y z
N MET A 1 -1.18 -4.30 1.19
CA MET A 1 -1.01 -2.91 0.69
C MET A 1 -0.15 -2.12 1.68
N LEU A 2 0.56 -1.10 1.23
CA LEU A 2 1.37 -0.23 2.09
C LEU A 2 0.69 1.12 2.28
N ILE A 3 0.79 1.67 3.49
CA ILE A 3 0.27 2.98 3.85
C ILE A 3 1.43 3.84 4.35
N TYR A 4 1.59 5.02 3.78
CA TYR A 4 2.67 5.95 4.11
C TYR A 4 2.11 7.27 4.62
N PRO A 5 2.72 7.86 5.65
CA PRO A 5 2.51 9.28 5.94
C PRO A 5 2.89 10.12 4.74
N GLY A 6 2.11 11.15 4.43
CA GLY A 6 2.25 11.97 3.23
C GLY A 6 3.60 12.65 3.12
N ARG A 7 4.20 13.07 4.26
CA ARG A 7 5.57 13.59 4.29
C ARG A 7 6.58 12.58 3.74
N LEU A 8 6.53 11.34 4.23
CA LEU A 8 7.45 10.29 3.81
C LEU A 8 7.21 9.90 2.34
N TRP A 9 5.95 9.89 1.90
CA TRP A 9 5.65 9.64 0.50
C TRP A 9 6.24 10.69 -0.44
N LYS A 10 6.19 11.97 -0.09
CA LYS A 10 6.80 13.04 -0.91
C LYS A 10 8.29 12.76 -1.16
N GLU A 11 9.01 12.34 -0.12
CA GLU A 11 10.42 11.96 -0.23
C GLU A 11 10.63 10.73 -1.14
N ILE A 12 9.75 9.72 -1.03
CA ILE A 12 9.80 8.53 -1.88
C ILE A 12 9.50 8.87 -3.35
N ALA A 13 8.43 9.63 -3.60
CA ALA A 13 7.99 10.02 -4.93
C ALA A 13 9.08 10.81 -5.67
N SER A 14 9.71 11.78 -4.99
CA SER A 14 10.80 12.56 -5.55
C SER A 14 11.99 11.70 -5.99
N LYS A 15 12.35 10.66 -5.21
CA LYS A 15 13.40 9.71 -5.60
C LYS A 15 13.03 8.93 -6.86
N PHE A 16 11.76 8.55 -7.02
CA PHE A 16 11.29 7.86 -8.22
C PHE A 16 11.26 8.77 -9.44
N GLU A 17 10.85 10.03 -9.29
CA GLU A 17 10.87 11.02 -10.38
C GLU A 17 12.30 11.29 -10.87
N ALA A 18 13.27 11.31 -9.96
CA ALA A 18 14.70 11.51 -10.27
C ALA A 18 15.34 10.37 -11.08
N LEU A 19 14.72 9.17 -11.16
CA LEU A 19 15.29 8.01 -11.87
C LEU A 19 15.38 8.19 -13.41
N GLY A 20 14.78 9.25 -13.97
CA GLY A 20 14.83 9.57 -15.40
C GLY A 20 13.97 8.64 -16.26
N GLY A 21 13.12 9.22 -17.11
CA GLY A 21 12.09 8.47 -17.87
C GLY A 21 12.60 7.66 -19.07
N LEU A 22 13.88 7.78 -19.44
CA LEU A 22 14.44 7.16 -20.64
C LEU A 22 14.76 5.66 -20.47
N ASN A 23 14.89 5.17 -19.23
CA ASN A 23 15.08 3.76 -18.95
C ASN A 23 13.74 3.04 -18.80
N LYS A 24 13.46 2.06 -19.69
CA LYS A 24 12.21 1.26 -19.66
C LYS A 24 11.95 0.59 -18.32
N LYS A 25 13.01 0.11 -17.63
CA LYS A 25 12.88 -0.51 -16.29
C LYS A 25 12.51 0.53 -15.23
N ALA A 26 13.10 1.72 -15.28
CA ALA A 26 12.77 2.82 -14.38
C ALA A 26 11.31 3.27 -14.58
N ARG A 27 10.86 3.41 -15.84
CA ARG A 27 9.48 3.77 -16.16
C ARG A 27 8.47 2.72 -15.68
N ALA A 28 8.76 1.44 -15.86
CA ALA A 28 7.91 0.37 -15.35
C ALA A 28 7.79 0.40 -13.81
N MET A 29 8.89 0.73 -13.12
CA MET A 29 8.89 0.90 -11.67
C MET A 29 8.08 2.13 -11.24
N GLN A 30 8.27 3.29 -11.89
CA GLN A 30 7.46 4.49 -11.64
C GLN A 30 5.96 4.21 -11.81
N TRP A 31 5.56 3.54 -12.89
CA TRP A 31 4.17 3.14 -13.12
C TRP A 31 3.64 2.23 -12.03
N LYS A 32 4.44 1.24 -11.62
CA LYS A 32 4.03 0.30 -10.56
C LYS A 32 3.84 1.01 -9.22
N ILE A 33 4.72 1.95 -8.88
CA ILE A 33 4.76 2.59 -7.56
C ILE A 33 3.86 3.82 -7.51
N LEU A 34 4.13 4.81 -8.35
CA LEU A 34 3.42 6.09 -8.38
C LEU A 34 2.04 5.95 -9.03
N GLY A 35 1.92 5.13 -10.09
CA GLY A 35 0.65 4.93 -10.80
C GLY A 35 -0.39 4.13 -10.01
N ASN A 36 0.01 3.42 -8.94
CA ASN A 36 -0.90 2.69 -8.04
C ASN A 36 -0.92 3.31 -6.63
N ALA A 37 -0.61 4.61 -6.53
CA ALA A 37 -0.74 5.37 -5.30
C ALA A 37 -2.05 6.17 -5.29
N ALA A 38 -2.71 6.23 -4.13
CA ALA A 38 -3.85 7.11 -3.91
C ALA A 38 -3.65 7.94 -2.64
N VAL A 39 -4.04 9.21 -2.69
CA VAL A 39 -4.12 10.08 -1.52
C VAL A 39 -5.51 9.97 -0.92
N THR A 40 -5.58 9.86 0.39
CA THR A 40 -6.82 10.01 1.15
C THR A 40 -6.51 10.78 2.41
N ASP A 41 -7.38 11.73 2.73
CA ASP A 41 -7.38 12.32 4.05
C ASP A 41 -8.07 11.36 5.02
N PHE A 42 -7.80 11.54 6.32
CA PHE A 42 -8.49 10.85 7.39
C PHE A 42 -8.65 11.78 8.58
N GLU A 43 -9.71 11.57 9.35
CA GLU A 43 -9.92 12.29 10.59
C GLU A 43 -9.48 11.43 11.77
N VAL A 44 -8.66 12.02 12.64
CA VAL A 44 -8.30 11.42 13.92
C VAL A 44 -9.45 11.68 14.90
N SER A 45 -10.30 10.68 15.05
CA SER A 45 -11.33 10.64 16.10
C SER A 45 -11.22 9.32 16.87
N GLU A 46 -12.11 9.08 17.84
CA GLU A 46 -12.22 7.79 18.53
C GLU A 46 -12.37 6.60 17.54
N ARG A 47 -12.89 6.87 16.34
CA ARG A 47 -12.94 5.93 15.23
C ARG A 47 -12.24 6.53 14.02
N MET A 48 -11.05 6.03 13.72
CA MET A 48 -10.36 6.40 12.47
C MET A 48 -11.09 5.75 11.28
N LEU A 49 -11.64 6.57 10.39
CA LEU A 49 -12.22 6.14 9.13
C LEU A 49 -11.26 6.47 7.99
N LEU A 50 -10.93 5.45 7.21
CA LEU A 50 -10.02 5.56 6.08
C LEU A 50 -10.71 5.07 4.81
N LEU A 51 -10.88 5.97 3.84
CA LEU A 51 -11.47 5.62 2.56
C LEU A 51 -10.40 5.05 1.62
N ILE A 52 -10.61 3.80 1.20
CA ILE A 52 -9.70 3.09 0.31
C ILE A 52 -10.39 2.91 -1.04
N PRO A 53 -9.83 3.42 -2.14
CA PRO A 53 -10.38 3.23 -3.49
C PRO A 53 -10.56 1.75 -3.82
N GLN A 54 -11.62 1.44 -4.58
CA GLN A 54 -11.98 0.06 -4.92
C GLN A 54 -10.82 -0.72 -5.55
N LEU A 55 -10.11 -0.09 -6.49
CA LEU A 55 -8.93 -0.67 -7.15
C LEU A 55 -7.90 -1.19 -6.13
N LEU A 56 -7.59 -0.39 -5.10
CA LEU A 56 -6.58 -0.76 -4.10
C LEU A 56 -7.10 -1.86 -3.16
N ARG A 57 -8.42 -1.86 -2.87
CA ARG A 57 -9.05 -2.94 -2.10
C ARG A 57 -8.95 -4.28 -2.84
N ASP A 58 -9.24 -4.28 -4.14
CA ASP A 58 -9.21 -5.48 -4.98
C ASP A 58 -7.78 -6.04 -5.08
N PHE A 59 -6.79 -5.18 -5.32
CA PHE A 59 -5.38 -5.58 -5.36
C PHE A 59 -4.89 -6.15 -4.02
N ALA A 60 -5.32 -5.57 -2.91
CA ALA A 60 -4.96 -6.01 -1.57
C ALA A 60 -5.79 -7.22 -1.07
N GLY A 61 -6.79 -7.65 -1.84
CA GLY A 61 -7.72 -8.71 -1.47
C GLY A 61 -8.56 -8.38 -0.24
N LEU A 62 -8.89 -7.09 -0.05
CA LEU A 62 -9.75 -6.61 1.02
C LEU A 62 -11.20 -6.75 0.58
N GLN A 63 -12.02 -7.40 1.41
CA GLN A 63 -13.42 -7.65 1.12
C GLN A 63 -14.30 -6.91 2.13
N ALA A 64 -15.45 -6.42 1.67
CA ALA A 64 -16.44 -5.80 2.54
C ALA A 64 -16.85 -6.77 3.65
N LYS A 65 -17.06 -6.23 4.86
CA LYS A 65 -17.47 -7.00 6.06
C LYS A 65 -16.46 -8.08 6.50
N LYS A 66 -15.22 -8.06 6.02
CA LYS A 66 -14.13 -8.92 6.54
C LYS A 66 -13.14 -8.11 7.38
N GLN A 67 -12.55 -8.79 8.35
CA GLN A 67 -11.49 -8.22 9.17
C GLN A 67 -10.20 -8.02 8.38
N VAL A 68 -9.48 -6.99 8.78
CA VAL A 68 -8.17 -6.60 8.24
C VAL A 68 -7.17 -6.50 9.38
N ALA A 69 -5.89 -6.65 9.08
CA ALA A 69 -4.80 -6.41 10.01
C ALA A 69 -4.02 -5.17 9.55
N LEU A 70 -3.85 -4.20 10.46
CA LEU A 70 -3.01 -3.04 10.27
C LEU A 70 -1.72 -3.24 11.09
N ILE A 71 -0.60 -3.37 10.40
CA ILE A 71 0.69 -3.72 11.01
C ILE A 71 1.64 -2.54 10.87
N GLY A 72 2.15 -2.03 11.99
CA GLY A 72 3.20 -1.04 12.00
C GLY A 72 4.55 -1.66 11.62
N MET A 73 5.26 -1.07 10.65
CA MET A 73 6.56 -1.54 10.19
C MET A 73 7.51 -0.36 9.98
N GLY A 74 8.13 0.09 11.07
CA GLY A 74 8.99 1.27 11.07
C GLY A 74 8.19 2.53 10.73
N SER A 75 8.50 3.16 9.59
CA SER A 75 7.92 4.44 9.17
C SER A 75 6.68 4.32 8.27
N LYS A 76 6.12 3.11 8.12
CA LYS A 76 4.93 2.83 7.31
C LYS A 76 4.03 1.82 8.00
N PHE A 77 2.81 1.69 7.49
CA PHE A 77 1.92 0.60 7.86
C PHE A 77 1.73 -0.37 6.69
N GLU A 78 1.47 -1.62 7.03
CA GLU A 78 0.98 -2.62 6.09
C GLU A 78 -0.48 -2.95 6.41
N LEU A 79 -1.35 -2.87 5.41
CA LEU A 79 -2.73 -3.29 5.51
C LEU A 79 -2.93 -4.63 4.79
N TRP A 80 -3.46 -5.60 5.52
CA TRP A 80 -3.65 -6.98 5.09
C TRP A 80 -5.09 -7.42 5.27
N ASN A 81 -5.58 -8.29 4.37
CA ASN A 81 -6.69 -9.14 4.78
C ASN A 81 -6.21 -10.13 5.86
N ILE A 82 -7.09 -10.48 6.78
CA ILE A 82 -6.71 -11.25 7.97
C ILE A 82 -6.18 -12.66 7.64
N ASP A 83 -6.70 -13.29 6.59
CA ASP A 83 -6.31 -14.65 6.19
C ASP A 83 -4.89 -14.71 5.64
N ASN A 84 -4.48 -13.70 4.85
CA ASN A 84 -3.13 -13.58 4.33
C ASN A 84 -2.15 -13.22 5.44
N TRP A 85 -2.56 -12.36 6.38
CA TRP A 85 -1.73 -12.03 7.53
C TRP A 85 -1.40 -13.28 8.36
N LYS A 86 -2.42 -14.07 8.72
CA LYS A 86 -2.23 -15.35 9.46
C LYS A 86 -1.32 -16.33 8.71
N LYS A 87 -1.44 -16.41 7.38
CA LYS A 87 -0.53 -17.22 6.56
C LYS A 87 0.91 -16.71 6.64
N LYS A 88 1.10 -15.39 6.56
CA LYS A 88 2.41 -14.73 6.67
C LYS A 88 3.07 -15.01 8.02
N GLU A 89 2.34 -14.82 9.12
CA GLU A 89 2.82 -15.13 10.48
C GLU A 89 3.21 -16.60 10.63
N SER A 90 2.44 -17.53 10.05
CA SER A 90 2.74 -18.96 10.10
C SER A 90 3.91 -19.40 9.19
N GLY A 91 4.60 -18.47 8.54
CA GLY A 91 5.72 -18.77 7.63
C GLY A 91 5.31 -19.46 6.32
N LYS A 92 4.01 -19.57 6.02
CA LYS A 92 3.51 -20.22 4.82
C LYS A 92 3.71 -19.32 3.59
N LYS A 93 4.13 -19.92 2.48
CA LYS A 93 4.30 -19.22 1.19
C LYS A 93 2.99 -18.55 0.78
N LEU A 94 3.00 -17.22 0.71
CA LEU A 94 1.94 -16.44 0.12
C LEU A 94 2.02 -16.56 -1.41
N ARG A 95 0.88 -16.63 -2.11
CA ARG A 95 0.87 -16.52 -3.58
C ARG A 95 1.45 -15.14 -3.95
N GLU A 96 2.48 -15.13 -4.79
CA GLU A 96 3.28 -13.94 -5.17
C GLU A 96 2.46 -12.74 -5.68
N LYS A 97 1.24 -12.97 -6.16
CA LYS A 97 0.36 -11.93 -6.73
C LYS A 97 -0.07 -10.83 -5.75
N ILE A 98 0.05 -11.03 -4.44
CA ILE A 98 -0.53 -10.10 -3.43
C ILE A 98 0.42 -8.92 -3.11
N TYR A 99 1.67 -8.97 -3.58
CA TYR A 99 2.66 -7.92 -3.35
C TYR A 99 2.76 -6.88 -4.48
N SER A 100 1.72 -6.72 -5.31
CA SER A 100 1.68 -5.56 -6.20
C SER A 100 1.57 -4.31 -5.32
N LEU A 101 2.73 -3.67 -5.12
CA LEU A 101 2.95 -2.52 -4.27
C LEU A 101 1.90 -1.45 -4.59
N THR A 102 0.89 -1.40 -3.74
CA THR A 102 -0.20 -0.44 -3.79
C THR A 102 0.01 0.50 -2.62
N TYR A 103 -0.16 1.79 -2.84
CA TYR A 103 0.20 2.83 -1.89
C TYR A 103 -1.02 3.64 -1.52
N LEU A 104 -1.28 3.78 -0.23
CA LEU A 104 -2.24 4.74 0.29
C LEU A 104 -1.50 5.79 1.11
N LEU A 105 -1.87 7.05 0.90
CA LEU A 105 -1.18 8.20 1.46
C LEU A 105 -2.12 8.88 2.43
N LEU A 106 -1.62 9.09 3.65
CA LEU A 106 -2.29 9.79 4.76
C LEU A 106 -1.74 11.20 4.95
#